data_AF-A0A1K1RI16-F1
#
_entry.id   AF-A0A1K1RI16-F1
#
_cell.length_a   1.000
_cell.length_b   1.000
_cell.length_c   1.000
_cell.angle_alpha   90.00
_cell.angle_beta   90.00
_cell.angle_gamma   90.00
#
_symmetry.space_group_name_H-M   'P 1'
#
loop_
_entity.id
_entity.type
_entity.pdbx_description
1 polymer ?
#
loop_
_entity_poly.entity_id
_entity_poly.type
_entity_poly.pdbx_seq_one_letter_code
_entity_poly.pdbx_strand_id
1 'polypeptide(L)'
;MKPHVFNRLYWGIMPVLILGCIIDSFILMQLSMTLLAGLSVVFFIKGTRFTPPILRILLVIGLAITSPPQVHLLAVASIPLVHLVYIAFFLKIRYTNYPLPTCKWAFIFLTEALGLALFFYLLPRLEADGMVWQVVACLFTASIALQSVMHAFRLREQPYGWYCLAGIIFLIAGGALALSYPALSVLCYGVANYGLVYGATRYIWQKQGLPYAIR
;
A
#
# COMPACT_ATOMS: atom_id res chain seq x y z
N MET A 1 14.82 2.70 -14.26
CA MET A 1 14.63 1.31 -14.73
C MET A 1 13.38 1.29 -15.61
N LYS A 2 13.39 0.59 -16.75
CA LYS A 2 12.21 0.54 -17.64
C LYS A 2 11.08 -0.29 -16.98
N PRO A 3 9.79 0.04 -17.18
CA PRO A 3 8.67 -0.66 -16.55
C PRO A 3 8.61 -2.16 -16.87
N HIS A 4 8.88 -2.55 -18.12
CA HIS A 4 8.86 -3.96 -18.49
C HIS A 4 9.95 -4.75 -17.76
N VAL A 5 11.13 -4.14 -17.51
CA VAL A 5 12.20 -4.76 -16.72
C VAL A 5 11.76 -4.91 -15.27
N PHE A 6 11.18 -3.84 -14.69
CA PHE A 6 10.61 -3.91 -13.34
C PHE A 6 9.56 -5.01 -13.23
N ASN A 7 8.57 -5.05 -14.13
CA ASN A 7 7.51 -6.04 -14.12
C ASN A 7 8.06 -7.47 -14.26
N ARG A 8 8.99 -7.72 -15.20
CA ARG A 8 9.59 -9.05 -15.37
C ARG A 8 10.34 -9.50 -14.12
N LEU A 9 11.12 -8.63 -13.49
CA LEU A 9 11.86 -8.97 -12.28
C LEU A 9 10.93 -9.15 -11.08
N TYR A 10 9.99 -8.23 -10.88
CA TYR A 10 9.04 -8.27 -9.76
C TYR A 10 8.18 -9.53 -9.82
N TRP A 11 7.54 -9.78 -10.96
CA TRP A 11 6.71 -10.96 -11.15
C TRP A 11 7.52 -12.25 -11.38
N GLY A 12 8.83 -12.15 -11.63
CA GLY A 12 9.74 -13.29 -11.60
C GLY A 12 10.10 -13.72 -10.18
N ILE A 13 10.16 -12.79 -9.22
CA ILE A 13 10.42 -13.08 -7.79
C ILE A 13 9.12 -13.49 -7.08
N MET A 14 7.96 -12.98 -7.50
CA MET A 14 6.67 -13.23 -6.85
C MET A 14 6.31 -14.73 -6.68
N PRO A 15 6.58 -15.64 -7.66
CA PRO A 15 6.39 -17.07 -7.48
C PRO A 15 7.22 -17.67 -6.33
N VAL A 16 8.43 -17.13 -6.07
CA VAL A 16 9.27 -17.56 -4.95
C VAL A 16 8.65 -17.15 -3.62
N LEU A 17 8.06 -15.95 -3.56
CA LEU A 17 7.28 -15.53 -2.39
C LEU A 17 6.07 -16.43 -2.18
N ILE A 18 5.29 -16.69 -3.23
CA ILE A 18 4.12 -17.58 -3.18
C ILE A 18 4.53 -18.98 -2.71
N LEU A 19 5.61 -19.53 -3.25
CA LEU A 19 6.15 -20.82 -2.81
C LEU A 19 6.52 -20.77 -1.32
N GLY A 20 7.21 -19.71 -0.89
CA GLY A 20 7.53 -19.47 0.52
C GLY A 20 6.30 -19.44 1.42
N CYS A 21 5.20 -18.82 0.97
CA CYS A 21 3.92 -18.80 1.67
C CYS A 21 3.24 -20.18 1.70
N ILE A 22 3.31 -20.97 0.62
CA ILE A 22 2.68 -22.30 0.53
C ILE A 22 3.37 -23.30 1.46
N ILE A 23 4.71 -23.28 1.51
CA ILE A 23 5.50 -24.20 2.35
C ILE A 23 5.79 -23.62 3.75
N ASP A 24 5.22 -22.46 4.06
CA ASP A 24 5.43 -21.69 5.29
C ASP A 24 6.92 -21.48 5.66
N SER A 25 7.76 -21.26 4.63
CA SER A 25 9.19 -21.04 4.83
C SER A 25 9.48 -19.57 5.12
N PHE A 26 9.78 -19.26 6.38
CA PHE A 26 10.24 -17.95 6.82
C PHE A 26 11.40 -17.37 5.98
N ILE A 27 12.41 -18.18 5.66
CA ILE A 27 13.60 -17.74 4.91
C ILE A 27 13.21 -17.27 3.50
N LEU A 28 12.45 -18.09 2.77
CA LEU A 28 11.95 -17.74 1.44
C LEU A 28 11.08 -16.48 1.48
N MET A 29 10.16 -16.37 2.45
CA MET A 29 9.32 -15.16 2.61
C MET A 29 10.15 -13.91 2.87
N GLN A 30 11.12 -13.98 3.79
CA GLN A 30 12.01 -12.87 4.13
C GLN A 30 12.88 -12.44 2.95
N LEU A 31 13.52 -13.40 2.29
CA LEU A 31 14.41 -13.11 1.16
C LEU A 31 13.63 -12.50 -0.01
N SER A 32 12.51 -13.13 -0.39
CA SER A 32 11.70 -12.66 -1.52
C SER A 32 11.09 -11.28 -1.26
N MET A 33 10.51 -11.04 -0.09
CA MET A 33 9.97 -9.71 0.26
C MET A 33 11.05 -8.63 0.28
N THR A 34 12.21 -8.93 0.85
CA THR A 34 13.34 -7.98 0.89
C THR A 34 13.81 -7.64 -0.53
N LEU A 35 13.89 -8.63 -1.42
CA LEU A 35 14.24 -8.43 -2.83
C LEU A 35 13.19 -7.61 -3.57
N LEU A 36 11.89 -7.91 -3.39
CA LEU A 36 10.78 -7.17 -3.98
C LEU A 36 10.77 -5.70 -3.52
N ALA A 37 11.03 -5.45 -2.23
CA ALA A 37 11.13 -4.13 -1.65
C ALA A 37 12.33 -3.35 -2.21
N GLY A 38 13.51 -3.97 -2.23
CA GLY A 38 14.71 -3.37 -2.82
C GLY A 38 14.51 -3.02 -4.30
N LEU A 39 13.92 -3.92 -5.07
CA LEU A 39 13.58 -3.69 -6.47
C LEU A 39 12.60 -2.51 -6.63
N SER A 40 11.60 -2.42 -5.74
CA SER A 40 10.63 -1.33 -5.70
C SER A 40 11.26 0.02 -5.40
N VAL A 41 12.13 0.08 -4.41
CA VAL A 41 12.87 1.30 -4.05
C VAL A 41 13.74 1.77 -5.22
N VAL A 42 14.49 0.85 -5.84
CA VAL A 42 15.34 1.16 -7.01
C VAL A 42 14.48 1.64 -8.18
N PHE A 43 13.34 1.01 -8.44
CA PHE A 43 12.42 1.42 -9.48
C PHE A 43 11.89 2.83 -9.25
N PHE A 44 11.39 3.09 -8.04
CA PHE A 44 10.79 4.36 -7.68
C PHE A 44 11.81 5.49 -7.74
N ILE A 45 12.96 5.35 -7.07
CA ILE A 45 13.99 6.41 -7.01
C ILE A 45 14.50 6.74 -8.42
N LYS A 46 14.80 5.73 -9.23
CA LYS A 46 15.28 5.97 -10.61
C LYS A 46 14.17 6.53 -11.49
N GLY A 47 12.92 6.13 -11.28
CA GLY A 47 11.77 6.62 -12.02
C GLY A 47 11.41 8.06 -11.67
N THR A 48 11.57 8.48 -10.43
CA THR A 48 11.03 9.76 -9.94
C THR A 48 12.12 10.79 -9.63
N ARG A 49 13.26 10.72 -10.32
CA ARG A 49 14.43 11.59 -10.10
C ARG A 49 14.09 13.09 -10.06
N PHE A 50 13.15 13.51 -10.92
CA PHE A 50 12.71 14.90 -11.07
C PHE A 50 11.47 15.26 -10.22
N THR A 51 11.15 14.47 -9.20
CA THR A 51 10.05 14.79 -8.27
C THR A 51 10.55 15.39 -6.96
N PRO A 52 9.69 16.14 -6.26
CA PRO A 52 9.98 16.63 -4.91
C PRO A 52 10.52 15.52 -4.00
N PRO A 53 11.65 15.72 -3.31
CA PRO A 53 12.27 14.71 -2.44
C PRO A 53 11.30 14.11 -1.42
N ILE A 54 10.36 14.91 -0.91
CA ILE A 54 9.39 14.47 0.08
C ILE A 54 8.51 13.30 -0.39
N LEU A 55 8.12 13.25 -1.67
CA LEU A 55 7.35 12.12 -2.21
C LEU A 55 8.20 10.84 -2.25
N ARG A 56 9.50 11.00 -2.55
CA ARG A 56 10.46 9.89 -2.56
C ARG A 56 10.67 9.33 -1.16
N ILE A 57 10.93 10.21 -0.20
CA ILE A 57 11.17 9.86 1.19
C ILE A 57 9.93 9.15 1.77
N LEU A 58 8.74 9.71 1.61
CA LEU A 58 7.51 9.13 2.16
C LEU A 58 7.25 7.72 1.62
N LEU A 59 7.36 7.48 0.31
CA LEU A 59 7.12 6.13 -0.23
C LEU A 59 8.21 5.14 0.22
N VAL A 60 9.48 5.56 0.26
CA VAL A 60 10.58 4.69 0.70
C VAL A 60 10.42 4.32 2.18
N ILE A 61 10.03 5.26 3.04
CA ILE A 61 9.70 4.98 4.44
C ILE A 61 8.52 4.00 4.51
N GLY A 62 7.45 4.23 3.76
CA GLY A 62 6.31 3.33 3.71
C GLY A 62 6.72 1.90 3.37
N LEU A 63 7.50 1.73 2.30
CA LEU A 63 8.04 0.43 1.88
C LEU A 63 8.95 -0.20 2.94
N ALA A 64 9.82 0.57 3.57
CA ALA A 64 10.74 0.05 4.58
C ALA A 64 10.00 -0.55 5.77
N ILE A 65 8.86 0.05 6.15
CA ILE A 65 8.04 -0.43 7.26
C ILE A 65 7.18 -1.63 6.84
N THR A 66 6.70 -1.71 5.59
CA THR A 66 5.77 -2.77 5.13
C THR A 66 6.44 -4.05 4.62
N SER A 67 7.76 -4.07 4.46
CA SER A 67 8.42 -5.12 3.67
C SER A 67 9.06 -6.27 4.43
N PRO A 68 9.69 -6.12 5.60
CA PRO A 68 10.37 -7.26 6.24
C PRO A 68 9.38 -8.11 7.07
N PRO A 69 9.22 -9.43 6.81
CA PRO A 69 8.41 -10.38 7.60
C PRO A 69 8.53 -10.24 9.13
N GLN A 70 9.72 -9.95 9.63
CA GLN A 70 9.96 -9.77 11.08
C GLN A 70 9.26 -8.54 11.66
N VAL A 71 9.10 -7.48 10.86
CA VAL A 71 8.32 -6.31 11.27
C VAL A 71 6.86 -6.69 11.44
N HIS A 72 6.36 -7.73 10.74
CA HIS A 72 4.98 -8.23 10.87
C HIS A 72 4.68 -8.86 12.23
N LEU A 73 5.67 -9.49 12.87
CA LEU A 73 5.55 -9.99 14.26
C LEU A 73 5.43 -8.85 15.29
N LEU A 74 6.01 -7.68 14.99
CA LEU A 74 5.86 -6.44 15.76
C LEU A 74 4.73 -5.55 15.19
N ALA A 75 4.03 -5.95 14.11
CA ALA A 75 3.36 -5.01 13.22
C ALA A 75 1.98 -4.55 13.63
N VAL A 76 1.27 -5.22 14.53
CA VAL A 76 -0.09 -4.75 14.86
C VAL A 76 -0.05 -3.31 15.38
N ALA A 77 0.98 -2.96 16.15
CA ALA A 77 1.20 -1.61 16.64
C ALA A 77 1.74 -0.64 15.56
N SER A 78 2.43 -1.12 14.52
CA SER A 78 3.01 -0.28 13.47
C SER A 78 2.09 -0.08 12.24
N ILE A 79 1.04 -0.88 12.07
CA ILE A 79 0.07 -0.73 10.97
C ILE A 79 -0.51 0.70 10.90
N PRO A 80 -0.95 1.33 12.00
CA PRO A 80 -1.43 2.72 11.95
C PRO A 80 -0.33 3.69 11.47
N LEU A 81 0.92 3.48 11.87
CA LEU A 81 2.05 4.30 11.43
C LEU A 81 2.28 4.17 9.92
N VAL A 82 2.20 2.96 9.38
CA VAL A 82 2.28 2.70 7.94
C VAL A 82 1.18 3.50 7.21
N HIS A 83 -0.06 3.43 7.70
CA HIS A 83 -1.16 4.19 7.11
C HIS A 83 -0.88 5.70 7.13
N LEU A 84 -0.36 6.26 8.24
CA LEU A 84 -0.02 7.68 8.32
C LEU A 84 1.00 8.12 7.26
N VAL A 85 2.02 7.29 7.00
CA VAL A 85 3.01 7.56 5.96
C VAL A 85 2.36 7.59 4.58
N TYR A 86 1.50 6.61 4.27
CA TYR A 86 0.78 6.59 2.99
C TYR A 86 -0.28 7.69 2.87
N ILE A 87 -0.95 8.06 3.96
CA ILE A 87 -1.85 9.22 4.02
C ILE A 87 -1.08 10.48 3.62
N ALA A 88 0.05 10.76 4.27
CA ALA A 88 0.89 11.91 3.95
C ALA A 88 1.35 11.89 2.48
N PHE A 89 1.72 10.71 1.97
CA PHE A 89 2.09 10.52 0.57
C PHE A 89 0.95 10.87 -0.40
N PHE A 90 -0.26 10.34 -0.18
CA PHE A 90 -1.41 10.58 -1.04
C PHE A 90 -1.97 11.99 -0.91
N LEU A 91 -1.96 12.59 0.28
CA LEU A 91 -2.29 14.00 0.47
C LEU A 91 -1.32 14.89 -0.32
N LYS A 92 -0.03 14.58 -0.33
CA LYS A 92 0.93 15.33 -1.14
C LYS A 92 0.64 15.20 -2.64
N ILE A 93 0.23 14.03 -3.10
CA ILE A 93 -0.22 13.85 -4.49
C ILE A 93 -1.48 14.69 -4.76
N ARG A 94 -2.51 14.57 -3.92
CA ARG A 94 -3.78 15.32 -4.04
C ARG A 94 -3.54 16.82 -4.22
N TYR A 95 -2.82 17.44 -3.30
CA TYR A 95 -2.59 18.90 -3.30
C TYR A 95 -1.62 19.38 -4.38
N THR A 96 -1.08 18.47 -5.19
CA THR A 96 -0.26 18.82 -6.35
C THR A 96 -0.89 18.34 -7.67
N ASN A 97 -2.07 17.72 -7.65
CA ASN A 97 -2.74 17.14 -8.81
C ASN A 97 -3.90 18.01 -9.27
N TYR A 98 -3.60 19.10 -9.99
CA TYR A 98 -4.62 20.01 -10.51
C TYR A 98 -5.20 19.56 -11.87
N PRO A 99 -6.49 19.85 -12.14
CA PRO A 99 -7.51 20.26 -11.17
C PRO A 99 -7.76 19.19 -10.11
N LEU A 100 -8.11 19.62 -8.90
CA LEU A 100 -8.26 18.74 -7.75
C LEU A 100 -9.39 17.71 -8.00
N PRO A 101 -9.19 16.43 -7.61
CA PRO A 101 -10.26 15.44 -7.63
C PRO A 101 -11.46 15.91 -6.79
N THR A 102 -12.68 15.71 -7.30
CA THR A 102 -13.91 16.04 -6.59
C THR A 102 -14.08 15.17 -5.34
N CYS A 103 -14.75 15.71 -4.32
CA CYS A 103 -15.11 14.94 -3.14
C CYS A 103 -16.09 13.81 -3.51
N LYS A 104 -15.80 12.58 -3.11
CA LYS A 104 -16.62 11.39 -3.38
C LYS A 104 -17.44 11.04 -2.14
N TRP A 105 -18.44 11.85 -1.83
CA TRP A 105 -19.27 11.72 -0.61
C TRP A 105 -19.85 10.32 -0.41
N ALA A 106 -20.43 9.72 -1.45
CA ALA A 106 -20.99 8.38 -1.38
C ALA A 106 -19.94 7.33 -0.97
N PHE A 107 -18.71 7.46 -1.47
CA PHE A 107 -17.61 6.58 -1.09
C PHE A 107 -17.23 6.76 0.38
N ILE A 108 -17.09 8.01 0.85
CA ILE A 108 -16.76 8.32 2.25
C ILE A 108 -17.81 7.71 3.18
N PHE A 109 -19.09 8.00 2.95
CA PHE A 109 -20.17 7.47 3.79
C PHE A 109 -20.20 5.94 3.79
N LEU A 110 -20.02 5.32 2.62
CA LEU A 110 -19.99 3.86 2.52
C LEU A 110 -18.81 3.25 3.29
N THR A 111 -17.61 3.83 3.17
CA THR A 111 -16.42 3.32 3.87
C THR A 111 -16.53 3.48 5.39
N GLU A 112 -17.05 4.61 5.87
CA GLU A 112 -17.24 4.84 7.30
C GLU A 112 -18.35 3.98 7.88
N ALA A 113 -19.48 3.84 7.17
CA ALA A 113 -20.57 2.95 7.59
C ALA A 113 -20.10 1.49 7.67
N LEU A 114 -19.32 1.03 6.69
CA LEU A 114 -18.73 -0.31 6.70
C LEU A 114 -17.74 -0.48 7.86
N GLY A 115 -16.88 0.50 8.11
CA GLY A 115 -15.94 0.49 9.23
C GLY A 115 -16.64 0.39 10.59
N LEU A 116 -17.69 1.19 10.79
CA LEU A 116 -18.52 1.14 11.99
C LEU A 116 -19.26 -0.19 12.14
N ALA A 117 -19.85 -0.71 11.06
CA ALA A 117 -20.54 -2.00 11.09
C ALA A 117 -19.58 -3.14 11.50
N LEU A 118 -18.37 -3.16 10.92
CA LEU A 118 -17.33 -4.12 11.28
C LEU A 118 -16.87 -3.96 12.73
N PHE A 119 -16.70 -2.73 13.21
CA PHE A 119 -16.32 -2.46 14.59
C PHE A 119 -17.36 -2.99 15.59
N PHE A 120 -18.63 -2.64 15.42
CA PHE A 120 -19.70 -3.11 16.31
C PHE A 120 -19.91 -4.62 16.25
N TYR A 121 -19.73 -5.23 15.07
CA TYR A 121 -19.77 -6.68 14.92
C TYR A 121 -18.65 -7.38 15.72
N LEU A 122 -17.45 -6.80 15.76
CA LEU A 122 -16.30 -7.36 16.47
C LEU A 122 -16.21 -6.94 17.94
N LEU A 123 -16.94 -5.90 18.36
CA LEU A 123 -16.80 -5.26 19.67
C LEU A 123 -16.82 -6.24 20.85
N PRO A 124 -17.74 -7.22 20.96
CA PRO A 124 -17.77 -8.13 22.11
C PRO A 124 -16.47 -8.94 22.26
N ARG A 125 -15.86 -9.31 21.13
CA ARG A 125 -14.59 -10.04 21.13
C ARG A 125 -13.42 -9.12 21.44
N LEU A 126 -13.44 -7.90 20.89
CA LEU A 126 -12.39 -6.91 21.13
C LEU A 126 -12.33 -6.46 22.59
N GLU A 127 -13.48 -6.36 23.26
CA GLU A 127 -13.58 -6.07 24.69
C GLU A 127 -13.00 -7.21 25.53
N ALA A 128 -13.33 -8.47 25.19
CA ALA A 128 -12.80 -9.65 25.88
C ALA A 128 -11.26 -9.73 25.80
N ASP A 129 -10.68 -9.36 24.65
CA ASP A 129 -9.24 -9.41 24.40
C ASP A 129 -8.50 -8.11 24.80
N GLY A 130 -9.21 -7.07 25.25
CA GLY A 130 -8.61 -5.77 25.60
C GLY A 130 -7.98 -5.03 24.42
N MET A 131 -8.45 -5.29 23.19
CA MET A 131 -7.84 -4.81 21.93
C MET A 131 -8.64 -3.67 21.26
N VAL A 132 -9.70 -3.18 21.90
CA VAL A 132 -10.63 -2.19 21.32
C VAL A 132 -9.89 -0.99 20.73
N TRP A 133 -9.00 -0.35 21.50
CA TRP A 133 -8.35 0.89 21.06
C TRP A 133 -7.36 0.70 19.90
N GLN A 134 -6.65 -0.44 19.88
CA GLN A 134 -5.74 -0.79 18.80
C GLN A 134 -6.50 -0.99 17.49
N VAL A 135 -7.67 -1.65 17.56
CA VAL A 135 -8.51 -1.86 16.38
C VAL A 135 -9.18 -0.57 15.93
N VAL A 136 -9.66 0.28 16.84
CA VAL A 136 -10.18 1.62 16.51
C VAL A 136 -9.13 2.45 15.77
N ALA A 137 -7.90 2.53 16.30
CA ALA A 137 -6.81 3.25 15.66
C ALA A 137 -6.48 2.70 14.27
N CYS A 138 -6.47 1.37 14.12
CA CYS A 138 -6.22 0.70 12.84
C CYS A 138 -7.34 0.99 11.81
N LEU A 139 -8.60 0.82 12.18
CA LEU A 139 -9.76 1.08 11.31
C LEU A 139 -9.83 2.55 10.90
N PHE A 140 -9.61 3.47 11.84
CA PHE A 140 -9.61 4.90 11.59
C PHE A 140 -8.52 5.29 10.58
N THR A 141 -7.28 4.86 10.81
CA THR A 141 -6.17 5.17 9.90
C THR A 141 -6.31 4.47 8.55
N ALA A 142 -6.84 3.24 8.51
CA ALA A 142 -7.16 2.53 7.27
C ALA A 142 -8.21 3.27 6.43
N SER A 143 -9.29 3.75 7.07
CA SER A 143 -10.33 4.53 6.39
C SER A 143 -9.75 5.80 5.77
N ILE A 144 -8.96 6.56 6.55
CA ILE A 144 -8.33 7.79 6.04
C ILE A 144 -7.33 7.48 4.91
N ALA A 145 -6.58 6.38 5.00
CA ALA A 145 -5.66 5.96 3.93
C ALA A 145 -6.42 5.65 2.63
N LEU A 146 -7.52 4.91 2.73
CA LEU A 146 -8.38 4.56 1.61
C LEU A 146 -9.04 5.79 0.98
N GLN A 147 -9.53 6.72 1.81
CA GLN A 147 -10.06 7.99 1.33
C GLN A 147 -8.98 8.86 0.69
N SER A 148 -7.78 8.90 1.28
CA SER A 148 -6.66 9.70 0.77
C SER A 148 -6.26 9.25 -0.63
N VAL A 149 -6.15 7.94 -0.89
CA VAL A 149 -5.83 7.43 -2.23
C VAL A 149 -6.97 7.69 -3.22
N MET A 150 -8.23 7.54 -2.80
CA MET A 150 -9.39 7.79 -3.65
C MET A 150 -9.56 9.26 -4.08
N HIS A 151 -9.06 10.18 -3.25
CA HIS A 151 -9.06 11.62 -3.51
C HIS A 151 -7.70 12.16 -4.00
N ALA A 152 -6.68 11.32 -4.11
CA ALA A 152 -5.39 11.70 -4.69
C ALA A 152 -5.42 11.70 -6.22
N PHE A 153 -6.25 10.85 -6.82
CA PHE A 153 -6.28 10.61 -8.26
C PHE A 153 -7.65 10.86 -8.87
N ARG A 154 -7.65 11.40 -10.09
CA ARG A 154 -8.83 11.42 -10.94
C ARG A 154 -8.86 10.11 -11.73
N LEU A 155 -9.41 9.06 -11.11
CA LEU A 155 -9.26 7.67 -11.56
C LEU A 155 -9.76 7.37 -12.99
N ARG A 156 -10.62 8.23 -13.55
CA ARG A 156 -11.10 8.11 -14.93
C ARG A 156 -10.03 8.57 -15.93
N GLU A 157 -9.33 9.66 -15.64
CA GLU A 157 -8.29 10.26 -16.48
C GLU A 157 -6.89 9.73 -16.14
N GLN A 158 -6.70 9.24 -14.92
CA GLN A 158 -5.43 8.80 -14.35
C GLN A 158 -5.55 7.33 -13.92
N PRO A 159 -5.57 6.39 -14.89
CA PRO A 159 -5.83 4.97 -14.61
C PRO A 159 -4.76 4.34 -13.71
N TYR A 160 -3.56 4.92 -13.63
CA TYR A 160 -2.53 4.44 -12.70
C TYR A 160 -2.88 4.60 -11.23
N GLY A 161 -3.82 5.51 -10.90
CA GLY A 161 -4.35 5.61 -9.55
C GLY A 161 -5.04 4.33 -9.07
N TRP A 162 -5.55 3.48 -9.98
CA TRP A 162 -6.14 2.19 -9.62
C TRP A 162 -5.12 1.22 -9.01
N TYR A 163 -3.87 1.25 -9.47
CA TYR A 163 -2.81 0.43 -8.88
C TYR A 163 -2.49 0.86 -7.45
N CYS A 164 -2.46 2.18 -7.20
CA CYS A 164 -2.29 2.71 -5.85
C CYS A 164 -3.47 2.35 -4.93
N LEU A 165 -4.70 2.45 -5.45
CA LEU A 165 -5.90 2.07 -4.71
C LEU A 165 -5.90 0.59 -4.35
N ALA A 166 -5.65 -0.28 -5.33
CA ALA A 166 -5.48 -1.71 -5.10
C ALA A 166 -4.36 -1.97 -4.07
N GLY A 167 -3.26 -1.23 -4.18
CA GLY A 167 -2.16 -1.28 -3.23
C GLY A 167 -2.58 -1.00 -1.79
N ILE A 168 -3.38 0.05 -1.55
CA ILE A 168 -3.92 0.36 -0.21
C ILE A 168 -4.92 -0.70 0.26
N ILE A 169 -5.76 -1.22 -0.62
CA ILE A 169 -6.70 -2.30 -0.26
C ILE A 169 -5.94 -3.54 0.20
N PHE A 170 -4.90 -3.95 -0.55
CA PHE A 170 -4.05 -5.08 -0.16
C PHE A 170 -3.23 -4.80 1.10
N LEU A 171 -2.82 -3.54 1.33
CA LEU A 171 -2.15 -3.14 2.56
C LEU A 171 -3.06 -3.33 3.79
N ILE A 172 -4.31 -2.88 3.69
CA ILE A 172 -5.33 -3.03 4.75
C ILE A 172 -5.66 -4.52 4.96
N ALA A 173 -5.85 -5.27 3.87
CA ALA A 173 -6.11 -6.71 3.93
C ALA A 173 -4.94 -7.47 4.57
N GLY A 174 -3.70 -7.13 4.20
CA GLY A 174 -2.50 -7.70 4.81
C GLY A 174 -2.45 -7.44 6.32
N GLY A 175 -2.79 -6.21 6.75
CA GLY A 175 -2.88 -5.87 8.16
C GLY A 175 -3.94 -6.69 8.91
N ALA A 176 -5.13 -6.85 8.33
CA ALA A 176 -6.22 -7.64 8.91
C ALA A 176 -5.89 -9.13 9.04
N LEU A 177 -5.08 -9.67 8.11
CA LEU A 177 -4.71 -11.09 8.06
C LEU A 177 -3.45 -11.42 8.88
N ALA A 178 -2.74 -10.42 9.40
CA ALA A 178 -1.40 -10.59 9.99
C ALA A 178 -1.35 -11.62 11.14
N LEU A 179 -2.39 -11.67 11.97
CA LEU A 179 -2.44 -12.55 13.14
C LEU A 179 -2.94 -13.96 12.81
N SER A 180 -3.96 -14.07 11.95
CA SER A 180 -4.64 -15.35 11.68
C SER A 180 -4.06 -16.11 10.50
N TYR A 181 -3.51 -15.40 9.52
CA TYR A 181 -2.99 -15.96 8.28
C TYR A 181 -1.70 -15.22 7.86
N PRO A 182 -0.59 -15.40 8.62
CA PRO A 182 0.65 -14.62 8.43
C PRO A 182 1.23 -14.78 7.03
N ALA A 183 1.23 -15.99 6.46
CA ALA A 183 1.70 -16.21 5.10
C ALA A 183 0.88 -15.44 4.06
N LEU A 184 -0.46 -15.42 4.20
CA LEU A 184 -1.34 -14.66 3.30
C LEU A 184 -1.18 -13.15 3.49
N SER A 185 -0.95 -12.70 4.73
CA SER A 185 -0.63 -11.32 5.06
C SER A 185 0.62 -10.85 4.32
N VAL A 186 1.71 -11.61 4.38
CA VAL A 186 2.96 -11.30 3.66
C VAL A 186 2.72 -11.20 2.15
N LEU A 187 1.92 -12.13 1.58
CA LEU A 187 1.55 -12.07 0.17
C LEU A 187 0.79 -10.78 -0.18
N CYS A 188 -0.17 -10.39 0.65
CA CYS A 188 -0.90 -9.12 0.49
C CYS A 188 0.05 -7.92 0.51
N TYR A 189 1.04 -7.90 1.41
CA TYR A 189 2.04 -6.82 1.43
C TYR A 189 2.93 -6.80 0.19
N GLY A 190 3.30 -7.96 -0.36
CA GLY A 190 3.98 -8.05 -1.66
C GLY A 190 3.16 -7.40 -2.77
N VAL A 191 1.88 -7.76 -2.89
CA VAL A 191 0.99 -7.15 -3.90
C VAL A 191 0.77 -5.65 -3.63
N ALA A 192 0.65 -5.25 -2.37
CA ALA A 192 0.51 -3.86 -1.96
C ALA A 192 1.71 -3.02 -2.42
N ASN A 193 2.92 -3.50 -2.13
CA ASN A 193 4.17 -2.86 -2.54
C ASN A 193 4.22 -2.65 -4.06
N TYR A 194 3.85 -3.67 -4.84
CA TYR A 194 3.75 -3.54 -6.29
C TYR A 194 2.79 -2.43 -6.71
N GLY A 195 1.54 -2.48 -6.24
CA GLY A 195 0.49 -1.55 -6.65
C GLY A 195 0.84 -0.09 -6.31
N LEU A 196 1.34 0.15 -5.10
CA LEU A 196 1.71 1.48 -4.62
C LEU A 196 2.87 2.06 -5.42
N VAL A 197 3.91 1.26 -5.68
CA VAL A 197 5.14 1.72 -6.32
C VAL A 197 4.94 1.87 -7.81
N TYR A 198 4.36 0.85 -8.46
CA TYR A 198 4.10 0.88 -9.89
C TYR A 198 3.11 2.00 -10.23
N GLY A 199 1.99 2.07 -9.51
CA GLY A 199 0.97 3.11 -9.69
C GLY A 199 1.52 4.51 -9.50
N ALA A 200 2.22 4.76 -8.38
CA ALA A 200 2.80 6.07 -8.09
C ALA A 200 3.83 6.50 -9.14
N THR A 201 4.73 5.60 -9.53
CA THR A 201 5.76 5.90 -10.54
C THR A 201 5.13 6.27 -11.88
N ARG A 202 4.16 5.47 -12.33
CA ARG A 202 3.50 5.69 -13.62
C ARG A 202 2.66 6.97 -13.62
N TYR A 203 1.96 7.25 -12.53
CA TYR A 203 1.27 8.53 -12.36
C TYR A 203 2.24 9.73 -12.45
N ILE A 204 3.37 9.65 -11.75
CA ILE A 204 4.38 10.72 -11.77
C ILE A 204 4.91 10.95 -13.19
N TRP A 205 5.20 9.89 -13.94
CA TRP A 205 5.65 10.01 -15.32
C TRP A 205 4.61 10.64 -16.23
N GLN A 206 3.35 10.22 -16.08
CA GLN A 206 2.23 10.83 -16.80
C GLN A 206 2.17 12.34 -16.53
N LYS A 207 2.34 12.75 -15.26
CA LYS A 207 2.35 14.17 -14.88
C LYS A 207 3.55 14.93 -15.44
N GLN A 208 4.71 14.28 -15.58
CA GLN A 208 5.93 14.89 -16.11
C GLN A 208 5.95 14.98 -17.65
N GLY A 209 4.89 14.54 -18.33
CA GLY A 209 4.86 14.52 -19.79
C GLY A 209 5.85 13.53 -20.42
N LEU A 210 6.38 12.58 -19.62
CA LEU A 210 7.24 11.53 -20.15
C LEU A 210 6.38 10.60 -21.03
N PRO A 211 6.68 10.49 -22.34
CA PRO A 211 5.83 9.77 -23.25
C PRO A 211 5.69 8.29 -22.85
N TYR A 212 4.48 7.78 -23.06
CA TYR A 212 4.05 6.38 -22.93
C TYR A 212 4.78 5.41 -23.89
N ALA A 213 5.96 5.76 -24.40
CA ALA A 213 6.65 5.02 -25.43
C ALA A 213 7.47 3.87 -24.85
N ILE A 214 6.82 2.89 -24.22
CA ILE A 214 7.27 1.49 -24.25
C ILE A 214 6.02 0.61 -24.22
N ARG A 215 5.45 0.38 -25.41
CA ARG A 215 4.79 -0.91 -25.71
C ARG A 215 5.87 -1.99 -25.66
#